data_AF-A0A1A9ASC0-F1
#
_entry.id   AF-A0A1A9ASC0-F1
#
_cell.length_a   1.000
_cell.length_b   1.000
_cell.length_c   1.000
_cell.angle_alpha   90.00
_cell.angle_beta   90.00
_cell.angle_gamma   90.00
#
_symmetry.space_group_name_H-M   'P 1'
#
loop_
_entity.id
_entity.type
_entity.pdbx_description
1 polymer ?
#
loop_
_entity_poly.entity_id
_entity_poly.type
_entity_poly.pdbx_seq_one_letter_code
_entity_poly.pdbx_strand_id
1 'polypeptide(L)'
;MVQEDHRKQEIFNQFETSNFDNSSYIVDFLKDLQKQDVVLYKIGCSLDKAYKYSDSLYNNKAKNYYVCDYMNEWINKKKKNYISKGNKCENTALWDRYIEVLWEKLGDFEERKHWCVRTPVKHGCSFSSPGKTVYPLCFAIVVIVTVIFFVLYKFSTVQTLFYNLINKKGKKQINVYEDLSGYLGMYRNNDVHYQESRGINMLKKVEE
;
A
#
# COMPACT_ATOMS: atom_id res chain seq x y z
N MET A 1 11.39 49.34 -12.63
CA MET A 1 11.27 48.11 -13.44
C MET A 1 12.58 47.68 -14.09
N VAL A 2 13.21 48.45 -14.99
CA VAL A 2 14.44 47.99 -15.71
C VAL A 2 15.62 47.67 -14.79
N GLN A 3 15.87 48.48 -13.76
CA GLN A 3 17.01 48.28 -12.85
C GLN A 3 16.83 47.12 -11.86
N GLU A 4 15.58 46.77 -11.54
CA GLU A 4 15.24 45.67 -10.66
C GLU A 4 15.37 44.32 -11.37
N ASP A 5 14.96 44.27 -12.64
CA ASP A 5 15.13 43.08 -13.48
C ASP A 5 16.61 42.78 -13.75
N HIS A 6 17.45 43.80 -14.00
CA HIS A 6 18.89 43.61 -14.16
C HIS A 6 19.56 42.99 -12.91
N ARG A 7 19.26 43.52 -11.72
CA ARG A 7 19.79 42.96 -10.45
C ARG A 7 19.35 41.52 -10.22
N LYS A 8 18.10 41.20 -10.55
CA LYS A 8 17.60 39.83 -10.44
C LYS A 8 18.36 38.88 -11.35
N GLN A 9 18.61 39.25 -12.61
CA GLN A 9 19.37 38.43 -13.54
C GLN A 9 20.81 38.22 -13.08
N GLU A 10 21.43 39.25 -12.50
CA GLU A 10 22.77 39.14 -11.93
C GLU A 10 22.82 38.12 -10.79
N ILE A 11 21.85 38.17 -9.87
CA ILE A 11 21.71 37.18 -8.79
C ILE A 11 21.47 35.77 -9.35
N PHE A 12 20.61 35.62 -10.36
CA PHE A 12 20.38 34.32 -11.01
C PHE A 12 21.66 33.77 -11.64
N ASN A 13 22.47 34.62 -12.26
CA ASN A 13 23.75 34.20 -12.80
C ASN A 13 24.70 33.72 -11.70
N GLN A 14 24.70 34.36 -10.53
CA GLN A 14 25.49 33.92 -9.37
C GLN A 14 25.02 32.56 -8.83
N PHE A 15 23.72 32.26 -8.88
CA PHE A 15 23.22 30.93 -8.52
C PHE A 15 23.79 29.81 -9.43
N GLU A 16 24.10 30.12 -10.69
CA GLU A 16 24.74 29.16 -11.61
C GLU A 16 26.26 29.13 -11.48
N THR A 17 26.89 30.29 -11.25
CA THR A 17 28.33 30.49 -11.46
C THR A 17 29.14 30.72 -10.20
N SER A 18 28.51 30.82 -9.03
CA SER A 18 29.24 31.10 -7.80
C SER A 18 30.34 30.05 -7.53
N ASN A 19 31.45 30.55 -6.98
CA ASN A 19 32.65 29.76 -6.69
C ASN A 19 32.54 28.94 -5.39
N PHE A 20 31.35 28.82 -4.81
CA PHE A 20 31.16 27.94 -3.66
C PHE A 20 31.39 26.48 -4.09
N ASP A 21 32.10 25.75 -3.25
CA ASP A 21 32.21 24.31 -3.39
C ASP A 21 30.94 23.63 -2.91
N ASN A 22 30.60 22.50 -3.53
CA ASN A 22 29.48 21.70 -3.07
C ASN A 22 29.83 21.05 -1.72
N SER A 23 28.87 21.02 -0.80
CA SER A 23 29.02 20.34 0.48
C SER A 23 29.15 18.83 0.26
N SER A 24 30.11 18.16 0.91
CA SER A 24 30.32 16.71 0.75
C SER A 24 29.05 15.89 0.96
N TYR A 25 28.28 16.20 2.02
CA TYR A 25 27.05 15.49 2.34
C TYR A 25 25.95 15.67 1.26
N ILE A 26 25.95 16.80 0.55
CA ILE A 26 25.04 17.03 -0.59
C ILE A 26 25.48 16.23 -1.79
N VAL A 27 26.78 16.21 -2.09
CA VAL A 27 27.32 15.38 -3.17
C VAL A 27 26.98 13.91 -2.93
N ASP A 28 27.14 13.43 -1.70
CA ASP A 28 26.78 12.07 -1.30
C ASP A 28 25.28 11.79 -1.42
N PHE A 29 24.42 12.74 -1.05
CA PHE A 29 22.97 12.63 -1.21
C PHE A 29 22.55 12.53 -2.68
N LEU A 30 23.23 13.27 -3.56
CA LEU A 30 22.93 13.34 -5.00
C LEU A 30 23.66 12.27 -5.82
N LYS A 31 24.52 11.44 -5.22
CA LYS A 31 25.39 10.48 -5.94
C LYS A 31 24.64 9.59 -6.92
N ASP A 32 23.43 9.16 -6.57
CA ASP A 32 22.63 8.25 -7.39
C ASP A 32 22.16 8.95 -8.68
N LEU A 33 21.91 10.26 -8.62
CA LEU A 33 21.56 11.07 -9.79
C LEU A 33 22.71 11.24 -10.75
N GLN A 34 23.97 11.16 -10.30
CA GLN A 34 25.13 11.37 -11.17
C GLN A 34 25.12 10.44 -12.40
N LYS A 35 24.58 9.22 -12.23
CA LYS A 35 24.44 8.24 -13.32
C LYS A 35 23.03 8.21 -13.91
N GLN A 36 22.00 8.47 -13.11
CA GLN A 36 20.61 8.31 -13.53
C GLN A 36 20.05 9.55 -14.23
N ASP A 37 20.38 10.74 -13.71
CA ASP A 37 19.89 12.01 -14.23
C ASP A 37 20.91 13.13 -13.98
N VAL A 38 21.84 13.27 -14.93
CA VAL A 38 22.92 14.27 -14.88
C VAL A 38 22.36 15.70 -14.82
N VAL A 39 21.18 15.95 -15.39
CA VAL A 39 20.56 17.28 -15.38
C VAL A 39 20.08 17.61 -13.98
N LEU A 40 19.35 16.69 -13.34
CA LEU A 40 18.87 16.88 -11.98
C LEU A 40 20.03 16.94 -10.97
N TYR A 41 21.07 16.11 -11.17
CA TYR A 41 22.31 16.19 -10.39
C TYR A 41 22.92 17.58 -10.44
N LYS A 42 23.10 18.15 -11.63
CA LYS A 42 23.66 19.51 -11.80
C LYS A 42 22.79 20.57 -11.12
N ILE A 43 21.46 20.45 -11.23
CA ILE A 43 20.53 21.37 -10.55
C ILE A 43 20.70 21.28 -9.04
N GLY A 44 20.81 20.07 -8.48
CA GLY A 44 21.03 19.88 -7.04
C GLY A 44 22.35 20.50 -6.55
N CYS A 45 23.44 20.31 -7.28
CA CYS A 45 24.71 20.97 -6.97
C CYS A 45 24.60 22.50 -7.03
N SER A 46 23.99 23.04 -8.09
CA SER A 46 23.75 24.49 -8.20
C SER A 46 22.88 25.02 -7.06
N LEU A 47 21.93 24.23 -6.55
CA LEU A 47 21.10 24.65 -5.41
C LEU A 47 21.92 24.82 -4.14
N ASP A 48 22.84 23.89 -3.80
CA ASP A 48 23.71 24.03 -2.62
C ASP A 48 24.58 25.29 -2.72
N LYS A 49 25.13 25.58 -3.90
CA LYS A 49 25.90 26.80 -4.14
C LYS A 49 25.04 28.07 -4.04
N ALA A 50 23.86 28.05 -4.65
CA ALA A 50 22.91 29.15 -4.61
C ALA A 50 22.46 29.44 -3.17
N TYR A 51 22.27 28.40 -2.36
CA TYR A 51 21.89 28.53 -0.96
C TYR A 51 22.97 29.25 -0.16
N LYS A 52 24.23 28.81 -0.26
CA LYS A 52 25.39 29.46 0.39
C LYS A 52 25.57 30.92 -0.04
N TYR A 53 25.45 31.18 -1.34
CA TYR A 53 25.52 32.54 -1.85
C TYR A 53 24.39 33.40 -1.26
N SER A 54 23.17 32.88 -1.23
CA SER A 54 22.01 33.60 -0.72
C SER A 54 22.11 33.87 0.78
N ASP A 55 22.58 32.90 1.58
CA ASP A 55 22.84 33.09 3.01
C ASP A 55 23.91 34.17 3.24
N SER A 56 24.99 34.17 2.44
CA SER A 56 26.03 35.21 2.51
C SER A 56 25.49 36.62 2.25
N LEU A 57 24.58 36.77 1.28
CA LEU A 57 23.92 38.04 0.96
C LEU A 57 22.94 38.48 2.05
N TYR A 58 22.24 37.52 2.64
CA TYR A 58 21.29 37.76 3.71
C TYR A 58 22.00 38.26 4.98
N ASN A 59 23.15 37.66 5.32
CA ASN A 59 23.97 38.01 6.48
C ASN A 59 24.54 39.42 6.46
N ASN A 60 24.76 39.97 5.26
CA ASN A 60 25.37 41.28 5.12
C ASN A 60 24.41 42.44 5.49
N LYS A 61 23.20 42.14 6.03
CA LYS A 61 22.16 43.02 6.63
C LYS A 61 21.74 44.27 5.85
N ALA A 62 22.32 44.51 4.69
CA ALA A 62 21.98 45.57 3.77
C ALA A 62 21.04 44.99 2.70
N LYS A 63 19.73 45.14 2.92
CA LYS A 63 18.72 45.29 1.84
C LYS A 63 18.32 44.06 0.98
N ASN A 64 18.68 42.82 1.33
CA ASN A 64 18.40 41.67 0.45
C ASN A 64 17.29 40.72 0.93
N TYR A 65 16.18 41.25 1.46
CA TYR A 65 15.00 40.42 1.80
C TYR A 65 14.43 39.67 0.58
N TYR A 66 14.65 40.21 -0.62
CA TYR A 66 14.23 39.62 -1.88
C TYR A 66 15.03 38.38 -2.30
N VAL A 67 16.17 38.08 -1.67
CA VAL A 67 17.03 36.98 -2.14
C VAL A 67 16.32 35.62 -2.03
N CYS A 68 15.49 35.44 -1.00
CA CYS A 68 14.69 34.23 -0.85
C CYS A 68 13.60 34.13 -1.92
N ASP A 69 12.96 35.24 -2.28
CA ASP A 69 11.96 35.29 -3.36
C ASP A 69 12.61 34.95 -4.71
N TYR A 70 13.80 35.50 -4.97
CA TYR A 70 14.59 35.20 -6.17
C TYR A 70 15.03 33.74 -6.21
N MET A 71 15.45 33.17 -5.08
CA MET A 71 15.82 31.76 -5.01
C MET A 71 14.62 30.84 -5.30
N ASN A 72 13.44 31.18 -4.75
CA ASN A 72 12.19 30.48 -5.06
C ASN A 72 11.76 30.62 -6.53
N GLU A 73 11.87 31.82 -7.11
CA GLU A 73 11.57 32.04 -8.52
C GLU A 73 12.52 31.23 -9.42
N TRP A 74 13.81 31.25 -9.11
CA TRP A 74 14.85 30.52 -9.85
C TRP A 74 14.63 29.01 -9.78
N ILE A 75 14.41 28.45 -8.58
CA ILE A 75 14.21 27.00 -8.42
C ILE A 75 12.90 26.55 -9.09
N ASN A 76 11.84 27.36 -9.05
CA ASN A 76 10.59 27.07 -9.76
C ASN A 76 10.76 27.13 -11.28
N LYS A 77 11.59 28.04 -11.81
CA LYS A 77 11.96 28.06 -13.24
C LYS A 77 12.74 26.80 -13.64
N LYS A 78 13.68 26.36 -12.79
CA LYS A 78 14.41 25.09 -12.99
C LYS A 78 13.45 23.90 -12.99
N LYS A 79 12.50 23.85 -12.04
CA LYS A 79 11.44 22.81 -11.95
C LYS A 79 10.64 22.72 -13.24
N LYS A 80 10.12 23.87 -13.70
CA LYS A 80 9.33 23.95 -14.93
C LYS A 80 10.12 23.45 -16.14
N ASN A 81 11.37 23.90 -16.29
CA ASN A 81 12.22 23.51 -17.41
C ASN A 81 12.55 22.01 -17.38
N TYR A 82 12.84 21.45 -16.21
CA TYR A 82 13.13 20.03 -16.05
C TYR A 82 11.88 19.16 -16.32
N ILE A 83 10.73 19.50 -15.74
CA ILE A 83 9.48 18.76 -15.91
C ILE A 83 8.98 18.82 -17.36
N SER A 84 9.22 19.92 -18.07
CA SER A 84 8.84 20.06 -19.49
C SER A 84 9.61 19.12 -20.43
N LYS A 85 10.74 18.55 -19.98
CA LYS A 85 11.60 17.68 -20.79
C LYS A 85 11.35 16.21 -20.47
N GLY A 86 10.51 15.55 -21.24
CA GLY A 86 10.25 14.11 -21.10
C GLY A 86 8.96 13.80 -20.33
N ASN A 87 8.97 12.75 -19.51
CA ASN A 87 7.77 12.31 -18.80
C ASN A 87 7.49 13.24 -17.61
N LYS A 88 6.43 14.04 -17.73
CA LYS A 88 6.01 15.01 -16.70
C LYS A 88 5.90 14.40 -15.31
N CYS A 89 5.31 13.22 -15.21
CA CYS A 89 4.99 12.58 -13.93
C CYS A 89 6.23 11.99 -13.26
N GLU A 90 7.03 11.27 -14.04
CA GLU A 90 8.30 10.70 -13.58
C GLU A 90 9.27 11.81 -13.14
N ASN A 91 9.42 12.85 -13.96
CA ASN A 91 10.26 13.99 -13.62
C ASN A 91 9.74 14.77 -12.41
N THR A 92 8.42 14.90 -12.24
CA THR A 92 7.87 15.52 -11.03
C THR A 92 8.24 14.69 -9.79
N ALA A 93 8.12 13.36 -9.86
CA ALA A 93 8.46 12.48 -8.76
C ALA A 93 9.97 12.51 -8.43
N LEU A 94 10.84 12.53 -9.45
CA LEU A 94 12.28 12.68 -9.27
C LEU A 94 12.64 14.04 -8.65
N TRP A 95 12.02 15.12 -9.15
CA TRP A 95 12.22 16.45 -8.61
C TRP A 95 11.85 16.54 -7.13
N ASP A 96 10.66 16.06 -6.77
CA ASP A 96 10.18 16.14 -5.39
C ASP A 96 11.04 15.27 -4.46
N ARG A 97 11.49 14.09 -4.93
CA ARG A 97 12.37 13.21 -4.14
C ARG A 97 13.74 13.82 -3.85
N TYR A 98 14.32 14.55 -4.80
CA TYR A 98 15.69 15.01 -4.68
C TYR A 98 15.80 16.51 -4.38
N ILE A 99 15.16 17.36 -5.17
CA ILE A 99 15.37 18.81 -5.08
C ILE A 99 14.58 19.44 -3.94
N GLU A 100 13.32 19.04 -3.73
CA GLU A 100 12.53 19.57 -2.61
C GLU A 100 13.09 19.04 -1.26
N VAL A 101 13.46 17.76 -1.18
CA VAL A 101 14.14 17.19 0.00
C VAL A 101 15.51 17.84 0.24
N LEU A 102 16.27 18.15 -0.82
CA LEU A 102 17.53 18.88 -0.70
C LEU A 102 17.33 20.26 -0.08
N TRP A 103 16.30 20.99 -0.51
CA TRP A 103 15.98 22.29 0.07
C TRP A 103 15.73 22.21 1.58
N GLU A 104 14.92 21.23 2.02
CA GLU A 104 14.63 21.01 3.44
C GLU A 104 15.92 20.73 4.22
N LYS A 105 16.76 19.81 3.72
CA LYS A 105 18.06 19.49 4.34
C LYS A 105 18.93 20.73 4.49
N LEU A 106 19.05 21.56 3.45
CA LEU A 106 19.83 22.80 3.50
C LEU A 106 19.32 23.74 4.60
N GLY A 107 17.99 23.80 4.80
CA GLY A 107 17.36 24.57 5.88
C GLY A 107 17.58 24.01 7.28
N ASP A 108 17.84 22.71 7.43
CA ASP A 108 18.06 22.03 8.72
C ASP A 108 19.49 22.17 9.24
N PHE A 109 20.49 22.21 8.35
CA PHE A 109 21.91 22.20 8.71
C PHE A 109 22.47 23.54 9.17
N GLU A 110 21.75 24.64 8.97
CA GLU A 110 22.21 25.98 9.34
C GLU A 110 21.71 26.43 10.72
N GLU A 111 22.54 27.22 11.40
CA GLU A 111 22.21 27.85 12.69
C GLU A 111 20.93 28.69 12.63
N ARG A 112 20.60 29.21 11.44
CA ARG A 112 19.41 30.01 11.15
C ARG A 112 18.31 29.18 10.48
N LYS A 113 18.01 28.01 11.06
CA LYS A 113 17.01 27.03 10.60
C LYS A 113 15.91 27.67 9.77
N HIS A 114 15.84 27.28 8.49
CA HIS A 114 14.77 27.68 7.56
C HIS A 114 14.61 29.19 7.32
N TRP A 115 15.71 29.95 7.26
CA TRP A 115 15.66 31.39 6.96
C TRP A 115 14.98 31.73 5.62
N CYS A 116 14.97 30.79 4.67
CA CYS A 116 14.24 30.92 3.41
C CYS A 116 13.14 29.85 3.26
N VAL A 117 11.89 30.29 3.30
CA VAL A 117 10.71 29.42 3.16
C VAL A 117 10.51 29.05 1.70
N ARG A 118 10.36 27.74 1.45
CA ARG A 118 10.08 27.20 0.11
C ARG A 118 8.63 27.48 -0.32
N THR A 119 8.44 28.02 -1.52
CA THR A 119 7.13 28.22 -2.16
C THR A 119 7.05 27.46 -3.51
N PRO A 120 6.76 26.15 -3.48
CA PRO A 120 6.83 25.31 -4.66
C PRO A 120 5.62 25.49 -5.57
N VAL A 121 5.87 25.57 -6.88
CA VAL A 121 4.80 25.49 -7.88
C VAL A 121 4.36 24.03 -8.02
N LYS A 122 3.08 23.76 -7.78
CA LYS A 122 2.48 22.44 -7.99
C LYS A 122 2.32 22.19 -9.49
N HIS A 123 2.93 21.12 -9.97
CA HIS A 123 2.68 20.62 -11.32
C HIS A 123 1.81 19.37 -11.22
N GLY A 124 0.55 19.50 -11.64
CA GLY A 124 -0.36 18.35 -11.69
C GLY A 124 0.17 17.30 -12.67
N CYS A 125 0.37 16.08 -12.18
CA CYS A 125 0.48 14.90 -13.01
C CYS A 125 -0.93 14.34 -13.18
N SER A 126 -1.48 14.45 -14.38
CA SER A 126 -2.58 13.59 -14.78
C SER A 126 -1.92 12.36 -15.36
N PHE A 127 -1.88 11.26 -14.61
CA PHE A 127 -1.75 9.97 -15.26
C PHE A 127 -3.00 9.85 -16.14
N SER A 128 -2.85 10.13 -17.44
CA SER A 128 -3.66 9.43 -18.42
C SER A 128 -3.24 7.98 -18.29
N SER A 129 -3.75 7.30 -17.26
CA SER A 129 -3.66 5.85 -17.17
C SER A 129 -4.44 5.35 -18.38
N PRO A 130 -3.80 4.76 -19.41
CA PRO A 130 -4.55 3.88 -20.28
C PRO A 130 -5.05 2.79 -19.33
N GLY A 131 -6.35 2.82 -19.03
CA GLY A 131 -6.94 2.11 -17.90
C GLY A 131 -6.43 0.68 -17.83
N LYS A 132 -5.43 0.44 -16.97
CA LYS A 132 -5.07 -0.91 -16.58
C LYS A 132 -6.15 -1.35 -15.63
N THR A 133 -7.08 -2.05 -16.24
CA THR A 133 -8.20 -2.82 -15.72
C THR A 133 -7.78 -3.64 -14.50
N VAL A 134 -7.76 -3.02 -13.32
CA VAL A 134 -7.84 -3.74 -12.02
C VAL A 134 -9.30 -4.08 -11.69
N TYR A 135 -10.25 -3.50 -12.43
CA TYR A 135 -11.69 -3.70 -12.26
C TYR A 135 -12.32 -5.02 -12.76
N PRO A 136 -11.76 -5.83 -13.69
CA PRO A 136 -12.49 -6.96 -14.25
C PRO A 136 -12.42 -8.21 -13.37
N LEU A 137 -11.40 -8.36 -12.51
CA LEU A 137 -11.28 -9.53 -11.65
C LEU A 137 -12.35 -9.54 -10.55
N CYS A 138 -12.58 -8.39 -9.91
CA CYS A 138 -13.61 -8.27 -8.87
C CYS A 138 -15.01 -8.40 -9.47
N PHE A 139 -15.24 -7.83 -10.66
CA PHE A 139 -16.53 -7.93 -11.33
C PHE A 139 -16.83 -9.36 -11.79
N ALA A 140 -15.83 -10.08 -12.30
CA ALA A 140 -15.98 -11.49 -12.67
C ALA A 140 -16.32 -12.36 -11.44
N ILE A 141 -15.68 -12.14 -10.30
CA ILE A 141 -16.00 -12.86 -9.06
C ILE A 141 -17.44 -12.57 -8.61
N VAL A 142 -17.87 -11.31 -8.62
CA VAL A 142 -19.25 -10.94 -8.26
C VAL A 142 -20.29 -11.54 -9.21
N VAL A 143 -20.01 -11.58 -10.52
CA VAL A 143 -20.89 -12.22 -11.50
C VAL A 143 -20.95 -13.74 -11.29
N ILE A 144 -19.83 -14.40 -11.02
CA ILE A 144 -19.80 -15.84 -10.74
C ILE A 144 -20.59 -16.16 -9.45
N VAL A 145 -20.38 -15.39 -8.38
CA VAL A 145 -21.08 -15.58 -7.11
C VAL A 145 -22.59 -15.37 -7.26
N THR A 146 -23.02 -14.34 -8.00
CA THR A 146 -24.45 -14.09 -8.22
C THR A 146 -25.11 -15.18 -9.06
N VAL A 147 -24.44 -15.70 -10.09
CA VAL A 147 -24.95 -16.83 -10.89
C VAL A 147 -25.06 -18.10 -10.05
N ILE A 148 -24.04 -18.42 -9.23
CA ILE A 148 -24.10 -19.58 -8.32
C ILE A 148 -25.27 -19.43 -7.34
N PHE A 149 -25.42 -18.25 -6.73
CA PHE A 149 -26.52 -17.98 -5.80
C PHE A 149 -27.88 -18.14 -6.49
N PHE A 150 -28.04 -17.65 -7.71
CA PHE A 150 -29.30 -17.75 -8.46
C PHE A 150 -29.63 -19.19 -8.85
N VAL A 151 -28.62 -19.97 -9.26
CA VAL A 151 -28.77 -21.40 -9.54
C VAL A 151 -29.18 -22.14 -8.28
N LEU A 152 -28.49 -21.94 -7.15
CA LEU A 152 -28.83 -22.57 -5.87
C LEU A 152 -30.21 -22.16 -5.34
N TYR A 153 -30.57 -20.88 -5.49
CA TYR A 153 -31.87 -20.35 -5.07
C TYR A 153 -33.03 -20.88 -5.90
N LYS A 154 -32.85 -20.99 -7.23
CA LYS A 154 -33.91 -21.47 -8.13
C LYS A 154 -34.02 -23.00 -8.15
N PHE A 155 -32.95 -23.73 -7.83
CA PHE A 155 -32.97 -25.18 -7.72
C PHE A 155 -33.49 -25.68 -6.35
N SER A 156 -34.77 -25.40 -6.05
CA SER A 156 -35.49 -26.15 -5.00
C SER A 156 -35.51 -27.66 -5.29
N THR A 157 -35.36 -28.04 -6.57
CA THR A 157 -35.25 -29.41 -7.05
C THR A 157 -33.95 -30.10 -6.62
N VAL A 158 -32.82 -29.37 -6.48
CA VAL A 158 -31.55 -29.96 -6.03
C VAL A 158 -31.58 -30.18 -4.52
N GLN A 159 -32.15 -29.25 -3.75
CA GLN A 159 -32.39 -29.50 -2.32
C GLN A 159 -33.25 -30.73 -2.10
N THR A 160 -34.36 -30.89 -2.84
CA THR A 160 -35.21 -32.09 -2.75
C THR A 160 -34.50 -33.36 -3.23
N LEU A 161 -33.63 -33.30 -4.25
CA LEU A 161 -32.80 -34.44 -4.65
C LEU A 161 -31.77 -34.83 -3.58
N PHE A 162 -31.09 -33.86 -2.96
CA PHE A 162 -30.17 -34.13 -1.85
C PHE A 162 -30.91 -34.68 -0.61
N TYR A 163 -32.06 -34.10 -0.24
CA TYR A 163 -32.93 -34.64 0.82
C TYR A 163 -33.39 -36.07 0.51
N ASN A 164 -33.79 -36.35 -0.73
CA ASN A 164 -34.21 -37.69 -1.15
C ASN A 164 -33.04 -38.70 -1.17
N LEU A 165 -31.84 -38.27 -1.54
CA LEU A 165 -30.63 -39.10 -1.49
C LEU A 165 -30.20 -39.42 -0.06
N ILE A 166 -30.32 -38.45 0.87
CA ILE A 166 -30.07 -38.65 2.30
C ILE A 166 -31.12 -39.59 2.91
N ASN A 167 -32.41 -39.36 2.64
CA ASN A 167 -33.50 -40.23 3.14
C ASN A 167 -33.47 -41.65 2.55
N LYS A 168 -32.96 -41.83 1.32
CA LYS A 168 -32.81 -43.15 0.70
C LYS A 168 -31.71 -44.00 1.36
N LYS A 169 -30.69 -43.37 1.97
CA LYS A 169 -29.70 -44.07 2.79
C LYS A 169 -30.25 -44.44 4.19
N GLY A 170 -31.09 -43.58 4.79
CA GLY A 170 -31.76 -43.87 6.07
C GLY A 170 -32.70 -45.08 6.02
N LYS A 171 -33.51 -45.22 4.96
CA LYS A 171 -34.40 -46.40 4.79
C LYS A 171 -33.66 -47.73 4.65
N LYS A 172 -32.44 -47.74 4.10
CA LYS A 172 -31.65 -48.98 4.00
C LYS A 172 -31.08 -49.43 5.35
N GLN A 173 -30.75 -48.50 6.25
CA GLN A 173 -30.27 -48.86 7.60
C GLN A 173 -31.40 -49.41 8.49
N ILE A 174 -32.62 -48.88 8.38
CA ILE A 174 -33.78 -49.37 9.14
C ILE A 174 -34.13 -50.80 8.72
N ASN A 175 -34.21 -51.09 7.41
CA ASN A 175 -34.49 -52.45 6.95
C ASN A 175 -33.40 -53.46 7.33
N VAL A 176 -32.12 -53.05 7.35
CA VAL A 176 -31.01 -53.94 7.77
C VAL A 176 -31.04 -54.19 9.28
N TYR A 177 -31.43 -53.21 10.10
CA TYR A 177 -31.55 -53.38 11.55
C TYR A 177 -32.75 -54.26 11.93
N GLU A 178 -33.86 -54.13 11.22
CA GLU A 178 -35.09 -54.91 11.43
C GLU A 178 -34.90 -56.38 11.02
N ASP A 179 -34.19 -56.64 9.92
CA ASP A 179 -33.83 -57.99 9.46
C ASP A 179 -32.83 -58.67 10.42
N LEU A 180 -31.83 -57.93 10.92
CA LEU A 180 -30.86 -58.44 11.89
C LEU A 180 -31.49 -58.71 13.27
N SER A 181 -32.44 -57.88 13.70
CA SER A 181 -33.21 -58.09 14.94
C SER A 181 -34.12 -59.31 14.84
N GLY A 182 -34.69 -59.59 13.67
CA GLY A 182 -35.45 -60.81 13.41
C GLY A 182 -34.61 -62.08 13.53
N TYR A 183 -33.37 -62.07 13.01
CA TYR A 183 -32.43 -63.18 13.12
C TYR A 183 -31.88 -63.38 14.55
N LEU A 184 -31.58 -62.30 15.27
CA LEU A 184 -31.10 -62.38 16.66
C LEU A 184 -32.17 -62.82 17.66
N GLY A 185 -33.45 -62.55 17.37
CA GLY A 185 -34.58 -63.03 18.18
C GLY A 185 -34.74 -64.56 18.19
N MET A 186 -34.33 -65.25 17.11
CA MET A 186 -34.40 -66.72 17.04
C MET A 186 -33.25 -67.43 17.76
N TYR A 187 -32.06 -66.83 17.84
CA TYR A 187 -30.93 -67.45 18.56
C TYR A 187 -31.08 -67.41 20.08
N ARG A 188 -31.80 -66.43 20.63
CA ARG A 188 -31.96 -66.26 22.09
C ARG A 188 -32.86 -67.32 22.76
N ASN A 189 -33.66 -68.07 22.00
CA ASN A 189 -34.57 -69.08 22.54
C ASN A 189 -33.97 -70.50 22.62
N ASN A 190 -32.75 -70.72 22.12
CA ASN A 190 -32.15 -72.06 22.05
C ASN A 190 -31.06 -72.33 23.11
N ASP A 191 -30.64 -71.33 23.89
CA ASP A 191 -29.54 -71.45 24.88
C ASP A 191 -30.01 -71.65 26.33
N VAL A 192 -31.18 -72.25 26.55
CA VAL A 192 -31.65 -72.60 27.91
C VAL A 192 -31.91 -74.09 28.02
N HIS A 193 -30.85 -74.89 28.19
CA HIS A 193 -30.92 -76.18 28.89
C HIS A 193 -29.52 -76.74 29.25
N TYR A 194 -29.05 -76.46 30.48
CA TYR A 194 -28.28 -77.30 31.45
C TYR A 194 -27.40 -76.39 32.33
N GLN A 195 -27.81 -75.96 33.54
CA GLN A 195 -27.91 -76.63 34.85
C GLN A 195 -26.58 -76.61 35.65
N GLU A 196 -26.58 -75.86 36.76
CA GLU A 196 -25.76 -76.23 37.94
C GLU A 196 -26.46 -75.82 39.24
N SER A 197 -26.33 -76.70 40.23
CA SER A 197 -27.02 -76.76 41.51
C SER A 197 -26.15 -76.21 42.63
N ARG A 198 -26.79 -75.80 43.74
CA ARG A 198 -26.30 -75.62 45.13
C ARG A 198 -26.02 -74.19 45.61
N GLY A 199 -26.52 -73.91 46.82
CA GLY A 199 -26.09 -72.81 47.70
C GLY A 199 -27.22 -71.86 48.12
N ILE A 200 -28.24 -72.34 48.85
CA ILE A 200 -28.42 -72.12 50.30
C ILE A 200 -28.75 -70.65 50.69
N ASN A 201 -30.03 -70.48 51.05
CA ASN A 201 -30.60 -69.71 52.17
C ASN A 201 -29.85 -68.47 52.71
N MET A 202 -30.58 -67.35 52.80
CA MET A 202 -31.32 -66.89 54.00
C MET A 202 -31.97 -65.55 53.60
N LEU A 203 -33.30 -65.40 53.64
CA LEU A 203 -34.04 -64.82 54.78
C LEU A 203 -33.42 -63.49 55.24
N LYS A 204 -34.10 -62.33 55.29
CA LYS A 204 -35.51 -62.12 55.64
C LYS A 204 -35.85 -60.62 55.55
N LYS A 205 -37.15 -60.35 55.29
CA LYS A 205 -38.00 -59.20 55.72
C LYS A 205 -37.66 -57.80 55.17
N VAL A 206 -38.52 -57.18 54.34
CA VAL A 206 -39.88 -56.61 54.56
C VAL A 206 -39.81 -55.18 55.08
N GLU A 207 -40.40 -54.27 54.30
CA GLU A 207 -41.05 -52.96 54.61
C GLU A 207 -40.28 -52.01 55.54
N GLU A 208 -40.07 -50.73 55.21
CA GLU A 208 -40.93 -49.68 54.67
C GLU A 208 -40.05 -48.52 54.20
#